data_AF-A0A248TPK6-F1
#
_entry.id   AF-A0A248TPK6-F1
#
_cell.length_a   1.000
_cell.length_b   1.000
_cell.length_c   1.000
_cell.angle_alpha   90.00
_cell.angle_beta   90.00
_cell.angle_gamma   90.00
#
_symmetry.space_group_name_H-M   'P 1'
#
loop_
_entity.id
_entity.type
_entity.pdbx_description
1 polymer ?
#
loop_
_entity_poly.entity_id
_entity_poly.type
_entity_poly.pdbx_seq_one_letter_code
_entity_poly.pdbx_strand_id
1 'polypeptide(L)'
;MFKEYLMKKKAKSKLNKCFRQGNICLKYKKEERTYRLFPKILNVRFDKDCTVYRFVLLTGIHPDTVYKNTFVFHQVFNPHIHLENESDDKTFTLKVYDKGLPSYTSFNFPAFKEIMKKYEIPILMGVDQSNQIRAFDLKKFHHVQITGVTNTGKSVYLKTILTSLILYFSSEDIHFYLGDMKRTELTLFKNIKHTKQTATNLEDLLIMLLFLKQEVEKRYELMEAHEVSHIDEVTNLTKITFPIIICMIDEFGLCAQNKEILKVVQDLTSIARAANVYVFLSLQRADSTVVSGIAKNNLGVKISFKQSNQINAKVAGVPGVEQLKLSEKGRAIMDIGSEIKKIQTPLIRTEEVKELISPFRQKEAKKENNAVVQQEEKIFGIVSEDE
;
A
#
# COMPACT_ATOMS: atom_id res chain seq x y z
N MET A 1 -3.61 -31.21 30.28
CA MET A 1 -3.13 -30.26 31.30
C MET A 1 -1.60 -30.31 31.50
N PHE A 2 -0.99 -31.45 31.86
CA PHE A 2 0.47 -31.54 32.13
C PHE A 2 1.37 -31.27 30.91
N LYS A 3 1.02 -31.81 29.74
CA LYS A 3 1.76 -31.58 28.48
C LYS A 3 1.79 -30.10 28.08
N GLU A 4 0.67 -29.41 28.23
CA GLU A 4 0.55 -27.98 27.94
C GLU A 4 1.36 -27.12 28.91
N TYR A 5 1.32 -27.46 30.21
CA TYR A 5 2.15 -26.82 31.23
C TYR A 5 3.65 -26.93 30.90
N LEU A 6 4.12 -28.13 30.52
CA LEU A 6 5.52 -28.35 30.12
C LEU A 6 5.89 -27.54 28.87
N MET A 7 5.01 -27.49 27.86
CA MET A 7 5.23 -26.67 26.67
C MET A 7 5.35 -25.18 27.02
N LYS A 8 4.42 -24.64 27.83
CA LYS A 8 4.47 -23.25 28.31
C LYS A 8 5.75 -22.99 29.10
N LYS A 9 6.20 -23.91 29.96
CA LYS A 9 7.45 -23.79 30.73
C LYS A 9 8.68 -23.72 29.79
N LYS A 10 8.75 -24.56 28.77
CA LYS A 10 9.83 -24.55 27.76
C LYS A 10 9.83 -23.26 26.95
N ALA A 11 8.66 -22.80 26.52
CA ALA A 11 8.49 -21.54 25.79
C ALA A 11 8.94 -20.33 26.63
N LYS A 12 8.48 -20.25 27.89
CA LYS A 12 8.93 -19.22 28.85
C LYS A 12 10.44 -19.24 29.06
N SER A 13 11.05 -20.43 29.15
CA SER A 13 12.50 -20.58 29.28
C SER A 13 13.25 -19.99 28.08
N LYS A 14 12.76 -20.22 26.84
CA LYS A 14 13.34 -19.60 25.64
C LYS A 14 13.28 -18.07 25.72
N LEU A 15 12.13 -17.49 26.05
CA LEU A 15 12.01 -16.03 26.16
C LEU A 15 12.91 -15.45 27.27
N ASN A 16 13.03 -16.12 28.41
CA ASN A 16 13.98 -15.74 29.46
C ASN A 16 15.45 -15.79 28.99
N LYS A 17 15.80 -16.72 28.10
CA LYS A 17 17.13 -16.76 27.48
C LYS A 17 17.37 -15.50 26.65
N CYS A 18 16.38 -15.00 25.92
CA CYS A 18 16.49 -13.72 25.20
C CYS A 18 16.79 -12.56 26.15
N PHE A 19 16.04 -12.44 27.26
CA PHE A 19 16.26 -11.36 28.22
C PHE A 19 17.67 -11.38 28.83
N ARG A 20 18.19 -12.59 29.11
CA ARG A 20 19.55 -12.77 29.64
C ARG A 20 20.62 -12.40 28.61
N GLN A 21 20.49 -12.91 27.39
CA GLN A 21 21.49 -12.71 26.33
C GLN A 21 21.48 -11.28 25.79
N GLY A 22 20.31 -10.64 25.67
CA GLY A 22 20.18 -9.23 25.29
C GLY A 22 20.37 -8.25 26.44
N ASN A 23 20.70 -8.75 27.64
CA ASN A 23 20.83 -7.95 28.86
C ASN A 23 19.63 -7.00 29.11
N ILE A 24 18.43 -7.44 28.72
CA ILE A 24 17.16 -6.73 28.89
C ILE A 24 16.73 -6.93 30.35
N CYS A 25 17.31 -6.13 31.25
CA CYS A 25 17.12 -6.26 32.69
C CYS A 25 17.38 -4.93 33.41
N LEU A 26 16.79 -4.79 34.59
CA LEU A 26 17.17 -3.75 35.54
C LEU A 26 18.35 -4.27 36.38
N LYS A 27 19.42 -3.49 36.44
CA LYS A 27 20.60 -3.81 37.27
C LYS A 27 20.55 -2.94 38.52
N TYR A 28 20.76 -3.55 39.68
CA TYR A 28 20.97 -2.82 40.92
C TYR A 28 22.09 -3.45 41.73
N LYS A 29 22.79 -2.63 42.51
CA LYS A 29 23.83 -3.09 43.44
C LYS A 29 23.24 -3.16 44.83
N LYS A 30 23.53 -4.24 45.53
CA LYS A 30 23.31 -4.35 46.97
C LYS A 30 24.59 -4.95 47.54
N GLU A 31 25.27 -4.18 48.38
CA GLU A 31 26.64 -4.45 48.84
C GLU A 31 27.60 -4.57 47.62
N GLU A 32 28.51 -5.56 47.61
CA GLU A 32 29.44 -5.83 46.50
C GLU A 32 28.84 -6.65 45.35
N ARG A 33 27.55 -7.06 45.45
CA ARG A 33 26.91 -7.93 44.45
C ARG A 33 25.99 -7.14 43.53
N THR A 34 26.11 -7.41 42.23
CA THR A 34 25.21 -6.86 41.21
C THR A 34 24.10 -7.86 40.90
N TYR A 35 22.86 -7.44 41.07
CA TYR A 35 21.67 -8.23 40.79
C TYR A 35 21.02 -7.81 39.47
N ARG A 36 20.36 -8.75 38.79
CA ARG A 36 19.63 -8.50 37.53
C ARG A 36 18.18 -8.94 37.68
N LEU A 37 17.25 -8.01 37.43
CA LEU A 37 15.81 -8.28 37.39
C LEU A 37 15.34 -8.27 35.94
N PHE A 38 14.72 -9.36 35.50
CA PHE A 38 14.27 -9.54 34.13
C PHE A 38 12.77 -9.21 33.97
N PRO A 39 12.33 -8.84 32.74
CA PRO A 39 10.92 -8.70 32.40
C PRO A 39 10.07 -9.90 32.82
N LYS A 40 8.81 -9.65 33.17
CA LYS A 40 7.87 -10.71 33.57
C LYS A 40 7.09 -11.21 32.37
N ILE A 41 7.05 -12.53 32.16
CA ILE A 41 6.24 -13.14 31.10
C ILE A 41 4.81 -13.30 31.64
N LEU A 42 3.88 -12.52 31.08
CA LEU A 42 2.46 -12.52 31.45
C LEU A 42 1.77 -13.79 30.95
N ASN A 43 1.90 -14.10 29.66
CA ASN A 43 1.25 -15.24 29.03
C ASN A 43 2.05 -15.79 27.85
N VAL A 44 1.84 -17.06 27.54
CA VAL A 44 2.24 -17.72 26.29
C VAL A 44 1.02 -18.45 25.73
N ARG A 45 0.60 -18.08 24.52
CA ARG A 45 -0.51 -18.70 23.77
C ARG A 45 0.05 -19.41 22.53
N PHE A 46 -0.47 -20.58 22.23
CA PHE A 46 -0.14 -21.33 21.02
C PHE A 46 -1.33 -21.19 20.06
N ASP A 47 -1.11 -20.44 18.99
CA ASP A 47 -2.07 -20.29 17.91
C ASP A 47 -1.74 -21.31 16.80
N LYS A 48 -2.60 -21.39 15.78
CA LYS A 48 -2.46 -22.37 14.70
C LYS A 48 -1.12 -22.29 13.96
N ASP A 49 -0.63 -21.07 13.72
CA ASP A 49 0.53 -20.81 12.84
C ASP A 49 1.67 -20.05 13.56
N CYS A 50 1.50 -19.74 14.84
CA CYS A 50 2.50 -19.03 15.63
C CYS A 50 2.34 -19.27 17.14
N THR A 51 3.42 -19.00 17.88
CA THR A 51 3.38 -18.87 19.34
C THR A 51 3.44 -17.40 19.74
N VAL A 52 2.48 -16.95 20.54
CA VAL A 52 2.37 -15.56 21.02
C VAL A 52 2.85 -15.47 22.47
N TYR A 53 3.83 -14.61 22.72
CA TYR A 53 4.37 -14.33 24.04
C TYR A 53 4.01 -12.90 24.43
N ARG A 54 3.40 -12.73 25.60
CA ARG A 54 3.14 -11.41 26.17
C ARG A 54 4.01 -11.22 27.41
N PHE A 55 4.79 -10.15 27.46
CA PHE A 55 5.67 -9.84 28.58
C PHE A 55 5.66 -8.36 28.90
N VAL A 56 6.00 -8.02 30.14
CA VAL A 56 6.01 -6.63 30.63
C VAL A 56 7.39 -6.27 31.15
N LEU A 57 7.87 -5.09 30.74
CA LEU A 57 9.11 -4.51 31.22
C LEU A 57 8.96 -4.01 32.66
N LEU A 58 10.05 -4.07 33.42
CA LEU A 58 10.11 -3.45 34.74
C LEU A 58 10.29 -1.94 34.60
N THR A 59 9.70 -1.16 35.51
CA THR A 59 9.93 0.28 35.59
C THR A 59 11.43 0.59 35.64
N GLY A 60 11.89 1.50 34.78
CA GLY A 60 13.31 1.85 34.62
C GLY A 60 14.01 1.18 33.45
N ILE A 61 13.41 0.17 32.79
CA ILE A 61 13.91 -0.36 31.52
C ILE A 61 13.29 0.45 30.37
N HIS A 62 14.12 1.07 29.54
CA HIS A 62 13.65 1.82 28.37
C HIS A 62 13.11 0.86 27.28
N PRO A 63 11.93 1.11 26.68
CA PRO A 63 11.31 0.22 25.67
C PRO A 63 12.21 -0.10 24.48
N ASP A 64 12.95 0.90 23.96
CA ASP A 64 13.96 0.73 22.92
C ASP A 64 15.02 -0.34 23.22
N THR A 65 15.24 -0.68 24.49
CA THR A 65 16.18 -1.74 24.86
C THR A 65 15.74 -3.08 24.25
N VAL A 66 14.44 -3.32 24.13
CA VAL A 66 13.91 -4.53 23.47
C VAL A 66 14.22 -4.48 21.97
N TYR A 67 13.89 -3.36 21.31
CA TYR A 67 14.11 -3.18 19.87
C TYR A 67 15.59 -3.24 19.47
N LYS A 68 16.48 -2.59 20.25
CA LYS A 68 17.94 -2.64 20.04
C LYS A 68 18.52 -4.06 20.14
N ASN A 69 17.86 -4.93 20.92
CA ASN A 69 18.28 -6.31 21.13
C ASN A 69 17.44 -7.34 20.35
N THR A 70 16.69 -6.91 19.32
CA THR A 70 15.85 -7.80 18.49
C THR A 70 16.67 -8.96 17.87
N PHE A 71 17.95 -8.74 17.56
CA PHE A 71 18.84 -9.78 17.03
C PHE A 71 18.93 -11.04 17.93
N VAL A 72 18.85 -10.88 19.25
CA VAL A 72 18.87 -12.02 20.19
C VAL A 72 17.61 -12.87 20.04
N PHE A 73 16.46 -12.24 19.84
CA PHE A 73 15.20 -12.96 19.63
C PHE A 73 15.27 -13.78 18.34
N HIS A 74 15.87 -13.25 17.27
CA HIS A 74 16.10 -14.00 16.03
C HIS A 74 17.02 -15.22 16.24
N GLN A 75 18.07 -15.10 17.05
CA GLN A 75 19.01 -16.19 17.34
C GLN A 75 18.40 -17.29 18.22
N VAL A 76 17.59 -16.93 19.21
CA VAL A 76 17.00 -17.89 20.17
C VAL A 76 15.77 -18.59 19.62
N PHE A 77 14.96 -17.87 18.85
CA PHE A 77 13.77 -18.41 18.20
C PHE A 77 14.08 -18.79 16.75
N ASN A 78 13.66 -17.95 15.81
CA ASN A 78 13.92 -18.05 14.38
C ASN A 78 13.84 -16.63 13.77
N PRO A 79 14.16 -16.45 12.48
CA PRO A 79 14.06 -15.15 11.82
C PRO A 79 12.61 -14.62 11.67
N HIS A 80 11.60 -15.46 11.89
CA HIS A 80 10.19 -15.20 11.63
C HIS A 80 9.48 -14.74 12.91
N ILE A 81 9.93 -13.60 13.44
CA ILE A 81 9.31 -12.99 14.61
C ILE A 81 8.66 -11.65 14.23
N HIS A 82 7.63 -11.29 14.99
CA HIS A 82 7.06 -9.97 15.02
C HIS A 82 7.00 -9.51 16.48
N LEU A 83 7.62 -8.37 16.76
CA LEU A 83 7.70 -7.79 18.09
C LEU A 83 7.02 -6.42 18.06
N GLU A 84 5.98 -6.27 18.86
CA GLU A 84 5.19 -5.04 18.97
C GLU A 84 5.09 -4.62 20.44
N ASN A 85 5.17 -3.32 20.67
CA ASN A 85 4.88 -2.70 21.95
C ASN A 85 3.39 -2.35 21.98
N GLU A 86 2.71 -2.67 23.08
CA GLU A 86 1.32 -2.28 23.31
C GLU A 86 1.25 -0.81 23.74
N SER A 87 0.06 -0.22 23.75
CA SER A 87 -0.16 1.22 23.96
C SER A 87 0.32 1.79 25.31
N ASP A 88 0.86 0.96 26.21
CA ASP A 88 1.25 1.30 27.58
C ASP A 88 2.77 1.45 27.78
N ASP A 89 3.55 1.44 26.70
CA ASP A 89 5.02 1.51 26.64
C ASP A 89 5.78 0.38 27.39
N LYS A 90 5.10 -0.44 28.18
CA LYS A 90 5.72 -1.45 29.06
C LYS A 90 5.46 -2.86 28.58
N THR A 91 4.32 -3.09 27.95
CA THR A 91 3.87 -4.41 27.55
C THR A 91 4.26 -4.66 26.10
N PHE A 92 4.79 -5.85 25.85
CA PHE A 92 5.22 -6.28 24.54
C PHE A 92 4.55 -7.59 24.17
N THR A 93 4.17 -7.68 22.91
CA THR A 93 3.73 -8.91 22.27
C THR A 93 4.80 -9.36 21.28
N LEU A 94 5.30 -10.57 21.47
CA LEU A 94 6.21 -11.26 20.56
C LEU A 94 5.46 -12.43 19.92
N LYS A 95 5.24 -12.37 18.60
CA LYS A 95 4.73 -13.49 17.79
C LYS A 95 5.90 -14.19 17.14
N VAL A 96 6.03 -15.50 17.35
CA VAL A 96 7.02 -16.36 16.71
C VAL A 96 6.29 -17.30 15.75
N TYR A 97 6.45 -17.08 14.45
CA TYR A 97 5.77 -17.87 13.43
C TYR A 97 6.50 -19.19 13.19
N ASP A 98 5.72 -20.24 12.92
CA ASP A 98 6.27 -21.58 12.67
C ASP A 98 6.96 -21.66 11.31
N LYS A 99 6.51 -20.85 10.36
CA LYS A 99 7.04 -20.74 9.01
C LYS A 99 7.36 -19.28 8.70
N GLY A 100 8.34 -19.08 7.82
CA GLY A 100 8.54 -17.78 7.19
C GLY A 100 7.49 -17.52 6.12
N LEU A 101 7.34 -16.26 5.76
CA LEU A 101 6.68 -15.89 4.51
C LEU A 101 7.29 -16.68 3.34
N PRO A 102 6.47 -17.11 2.37
CA PRO A 102 7.01 -17.81 1.22
C PRO A 102 7.90 -16.87 0.41
N SER A 103 8.87 -17.46 -0.31
CA SER A 103 9.70 -16.75 -1.28
C SER A 103 8.92 -16.31 -2.51
N TYR A 104 7.78 -16.96 -2.77
CA TYR A 104 6.97 -16.80 -3.96
C TYR A 104 5.50 -17.10 -3.63
N THR A 105 4.58 -16.34 -4.23
CA THR A 105 3.16 -16.71 -4.26
C THR A 105 2.61 -16.39 -5.66
N SER A 106 1.92 -17.34 -6.30
CA SER A 106 1.33 -17.11 -7.62
C SER A 106 0.04 -16.31 -7.51
N PHE A 107 -0.35 -15.65 -8.61
CA PHE A 107 -1.67 -15.08 -8.72
C PHE A 107 -2.71 -16.19 -8.92
N ASN A 108 -3.69 -16.31 -8.01
CA ASN A 108 -4.78 -17.27 -8.09
C ASN A 108 -6.09 -16.55 -7.79
N PHE A 109 -6.72 -16.02 -8.83
CA PHE A 109 -7.93 -15.21 -8.69
C PHE A 109 -9.09 -15.93 -7.98
N PRO A 110 -9.43 -17.21 -8.26
CA PRO A 110 -10.46 -17.93 -7.51
C PRO A 110 -10.23 -17.92 -5.99
N ALA A 111 -9.01 -18.21 -5.53
CA ALA A 111 -8.68 -18.18 -4.10
C ALA A 111 -8.76 -16.77 -3.51
N PHE A 112 -8.36 -15.76 -4.28
CA PHE A 112 -8.44 -14.36 -3.87
C PHE A 112 -9.87 -13.85 -3.81
N LYS A 113 -10.73 -14.22 -4.77
CA LYS A 113 -12.13 -13.80 -4.86
C LYS A 113 -12.89 -14.09 -3.58
N GLU A 114 -12.69 -15.24 -2.95
CA GLU A 114 -13.35 -15.60 -1.68
C GLU A 114 -12.96 -14.68 -0.51
N ILE A 115 -11.73 -14.17 -0.49
CA ILE A 115 -11.30 -13.20 0.52
C ILE A 115 -11.80 -11.80 0.16
N MET A 116 -11.81 -11.46 -1.14
CA MET A 116 -12.25 -10.15 -1.64
C MET A 116 -13.74 -9.87 -1.38
N LYS A 117 -14.60 -10.89 -1.41
CA LYS A 117 -16.05 -10.80 -1.09
C LYS A 117 -16.37 -10.17 0.28
N LYS A 118 -15.40 -10.10 1.19
CA LYS A 118 -15.56 -9.56 2.55
C LYS A 118 -15.49 -8.02 2.60
N TYR A 119 -15.17 -7.38 1.50
CA TYR A 119 -14.86 -5.96 1.43
C TYR A 119 -15.62 -5.29 0.29
N GLU A 120 -15.91 -4.01 0.47
CA GLU A 120 -16.60 -3.22 -0.56
C GLU A 120 -15.66 -2.88 -1.71
N ILE A 121 -14.44 -2.44 -1.40
CA ILE A 121 -13.40 -2.16 -2.41
C ILE A 121 -12.16 -2.98 -2.07
N PRO A 122 -12.14 -4.28 -2.44
CA PRO A 122 -11.09 -5.20 -2.03
C PRO A 122 -9.76 -4.93 -2.74
N ILE A 123 -8.71 -4.66 -1.97
CA ILE A 123 -7.33 -4.61 -2.46
C ILE A 123 -6.55 -5.80 -1.94
N LEU A 124 -6.09 -6.63 -2.87
CA LEU A 124 -5.32 -7.82 -2.57
C LEU A 124 -3.94 -7.47 -1.98
N MET A 125 -3.61 -8.03 -0.83
CA MET A 125 -2.27 -7.88 -0.23
C MET A 125 -1.31 -8.98 -0.70
N GLY A 126 -1.83 -10.20 -0.88
CA GLY A 126 -1.04 -11.41 -1.05
C GLY A 126 -1.12 -12.28 0.19
N VAL A 127 0.02 -12.78 0.69
CA VAL A 127 0.05 -13.60 1.91
C VAL A 127 0.83 -12.95 3.05
N ASP A 128 0.37 -13.19 4.28
CA ASP A 128 1.01 -12.72 5.51
C ASP A 128 2.03 -13.72 6.07
N GLN A 129 2.61 -13.42 7.24
CA GLN A 129 3.58 -14.27 7.93
C GLN A 129 3.02 -15.64 8.38
N SER A 130 1.70 -15.80 8.39
CA SER A 130 1.03 -17.08 8.62
C SER A 130 0.71 -17.82 7.31
N ASN A 131 1.22 -17.33 6.18
CA ASN A 131 0.94 -17.80 4.82
C ASN A 131 -0.55 -17.78 4.46
N GLN A 132 -1.33 -16.91 5.10
CA GLN A 132 -2.74 -16.75 4.83
C GLN A 132 -2.94 -15.66 3.80
N ILE A 133 -3.84 -15.89 2.84
CA ILE A 133 -4.26 -14.89 1.86
C ILE A 133 -4.95 -13.75 2.59
N ARG A 134 -4.51 -12.52 2.34
CA ARG A 134 -5.07 -11.30 2.90
C ARG A 134 -5.45 -10.31 1.80
N ALA A 135 -6.51 -9.58 2.07
CA ALA A 135 -6.90 -8.36 1.38
C ALA A 135 -7.40 -7.36 2.42
N PHE A 136 -7.45 -6.07 2.05
CA PHE A 136 -8.03 -5.01 2.86
C PHE A 136 -9.09 -4.25 2.05
N ASP A 137 -9.91 -3.46 2.75
CA ASP A 137 -10.95 -2.63 2.14
C ASP A 137 -10.45 -1.21 1.90
N LEU A 138 -10.31 -0.81 0.63
CA LEU A 138 -9.88 0.53 0.28
C LEU A 138 -10.84 1.60 0.79
N LYS A 139 -12.14 1.31 0.87
CA LYS A 139 -13.15 2.27 1.36
C LYS A 139 -12.89 2.70 2.80
N LYS A 140 -12.28 1.82 3.61
CA LYS A 140 -11.89 2.10 5.00
C LYS A 140 -10.60 2.89 5.12
N PHE A 141 -9.65 2.66 4.21
CA PHE A 141 -8.29 3.18 4.32
C PHE A 141 -7.92 4.26 3.28
N HIS A 142 -8.86 4.64 2.41
CA HIS A 142 -8.78 5.78 1.49
C HIS A 142 -7.77 5.60 0.35
N HIS A 143 -6.63 6.30 0.42
CA HIS A 143 -5.66 6.41 -0.66
C HIS A 143 -4.41 5.58 -0.37
N VAL A 144 -3.72 5.15 -1.43
CA VAL A 144 -2.60 4.21 -1.33
C VAL A 144 -1.32 4.83 -1.85
N GLN A 145 -0.27 4.73 -1.06
CA GLN A 145 1.10 4.96 -1.48
C GLN A 145 1.80 3.63 -1.73
N ILE A 146 2.45 3.48 -2.89
CA ILE A 146 3.26 2.30 -3.22
C ILE A 146 4.69 2.72 -3.55
N THR A 147 5.65 2.36 -2.71
CA THR A 147 7.05 2.80 -2.86
C THR A 147 8.01 1.63 -3.00
N GLY A 148 9.10 1.79 -3.73
CA GLY A 148 10.18 0.80 -3.72
C GLY A 148 11.13 0.94 -4.90
N VAL A 149 12.39 0.51 -4.70
CA VAL A 149 13.39 0.57 -5.78
C VAL A 149 13.04 -0.35 -6.93
N THR A 150 13.67 -0.15 -8.08
CA THR A 150 13.44 -0.96 -9.28
C THR A 150 13.66 -2.45 -9.02
N ASN A 151 12.93 -3.28 -9.77
CA ASN A 151 13.04 -4.74 -9.70
C ASN A 151 12.74 -5.33 -8.30
N THR A 152 11.87 -4.72 -7.49
CA THR A 152 11.49 -5.26 -6.16
C THR A 152 10.12 -5.93 -6.13
N GLY A 153 9.29 -5.70 -7.16
CA GLY A 153 7.92 -6.22 -7.25
C GLY A 153 6.83 -5.16 -7.33
N LYS A 154 7.17 -3.86 -7.18
CA LYS A 154 6.23 -2.73 -7.28
C LYS A 154 5.33 -2.80 -8.52
N SER A 155 5.93 -2.83 -9.71
CA SER A 155 5.16 -2.83 -10.96
C SER A 155 4.29 -4.06 -11.14
N VAL A 156 4.82 -5.24 -10.76
CA VAL A 156 4.06 -6.49 -10.77
C VAL A 156 2.84 -6.36 -9.87
N TYR A 157 3.00 -5.77 -8.69
CA TYR A 157 1.91 -5.60 -7.76
C TYR A 157 0.86 -4.58 -8.21
N LEU A 158 1.25 -3.49 -8.89
CA LEU A 158 0.28 -2.59 -9.55
C LEU A 158 -0.58 -3.35 -10.57
N LYS A 159 0.04 -4.20 -11.40
CA LYS A 159 -0.67 -5.09 -12.34
C LYS A 159 -1.58 -6.06 -11.59
N THR A 160 -1.11 -6.66 -10.50
CA THR A 160 -1.92 -7.54 -9.66
C THR A 160 -3.18 -6.83 -9.13
N ILE A 161 -3.06 -5.60 -8.64
CA ILE A 161 -4.20 -4.82 -8.14
C ILE A 161 -5.19 -4.57 -9.28
N LEU A 162 -4.75 -3.97 -10.39
CA LEU A 162 -5.63 -3.65 -11.52
C LEU A 162 -6.30 -4.90 -12.10
N THR A 163 -5.54 -5.97 -12.36
CA THR A 163 -6.11 -7.23 -12.86
C THR A 163 -7.13 -7.80 -11.87
N SER A 164 -6.86 -7.77 -10.56
CA SER A 164 -7.80 -8.27 -9.57
C SER A 164 -9.12 -7.49 -9.54
N LEU A 165 -9.06 -6.16 -9.70
CA LEU A 165 -10.25 -5.30 -9.74
C LEU A 165 -11.03 -5.48 -11.05
N ILE A 166 -10.36 -5.58 -12.20
CA ILE A 166 -10.97 -5.87 -13.50
C ILE A 166 -11.74 -7.19 -13.49
N LEU A 167 -11.17 -8.22 -12.86
CA LEU A 167 -11.80 -9.53 -12.76
C LEU A 167 -12.94 -9.59 -11.72
N TYR A 168 -12.98 -8.63 -10.79
CA TYR A 168 -13.94 -8.61 -9.68
C TYR A 168 -15.16 -7.73 -9.97
N PHE A 169 -14.96 -6.54 -10.54
CA PHE A 169 -16.00 -5.54 -10.79
C PHE A 169 -16.39 -5.48 -12.28
N SER A 170 -17.64 -5.10 -12.55
CA SER A 170 -18.04 -4.75 -13.92
C SER A 170 -17.43 -3.41 -14.34
N SER A 171 -17.41 -3.12 -15.64
CA SER A 171 -16.93 -1.84 -16.16
C SER A 171 -17.87 -0.65 -15.93
N GLU A 172 -19.05 -0.92 -15.36
CA GLU A 172 -20.04 0.07 -14.92
C GLU A 172 -19.86 0.40 -13.43
N ASP A 173 -19.36 -0.55 -12.62
CA ASP A 173 -19.16 -0.37 -11.18
C ASP A 173 -17.82 0.32 -10.85
N ILE A 174 -16.80 0.15 -11.68
CA ILE A 174 -15.46 0.71 -11.44
C ILE A 174 -14.80 1.28 -12.69
N HIS A 175 -14.27 2.49 -12.56
CA HIS A 175 -13.61 3.26 -13.62
C HIS A 175 -12.15 3.52 -13.28
N PHE A 176 -11.24 3.25 -14.22
CA PHE A 176 -9.81 3.50 -14.07
C PHE A 176 -9.35 4.75 -14.84
N TYR A 177 -8.54 5.56 -14.15
CA TYR A 177 -7.83 6.72 -14.70
C TYR A 177 -6.33 6.51 -14.46
N LEU A 178 -5.57 6.27 -15.52
CA LEU A 178 -4.20 5.75 -15.40
C LEU A 178 -3.16 6.76 -15.88
N GLY A 179 -2.27 7.20 -14.98
CA GLY A 179 -1.08 7.97 -15.34
C GLY A 179 0.13 7.07 -15.51
N ASP A 180 0.64 6.90 -16.74
CA ASP A 180 1.82 6.10 -17.05
C ASP A 180 2.93 6.97 -17.64
N MET A 181 3.73 7.57 -16.78
CA MET A 181 4.78 8.50 -17.20
C MET A 181 5.96 7.82 -17.88
N LYS A 182 6.10 6.50 -17.73
CA LYS A 182 7.19 5.71 -18.33
C LYS A 182 6.73 4.88 -19.52
N ARG A 183 5.42 4.80 -19.79
CA ARG A 183 4.80 4.00 -20.85
C ARG A 183 5.15 2.51 -20.77
N THR A 184 5.43 2.01 -19.58
CA THR A 184 5.94 0.64 -19.36
C THR A 184 4.89 -0.28 -18.77
N GLU A 185 4.30 0.10 -17.63
CA GLU A 185 3.62 -0.84 -16.76
C GLU A 185 2.10 -0.85 -16.95
N LEU A 186 1.51 0.34 -17.12
CA LEU A 186 0.06 0.50 -17.18
C LEU A 186 -0.47 0.50 -18.62
N THR A 187 0.40 0.64 -19.62
CA THR A 187 0.07 0.54 -21.06
C THR A 187 -0.80 -0.68 -21.39
N LEU A 188 -0.63 -1.82 -20.69
CA LEU A 188 -1.41 -3.05 -20.89
C LEU A 188 -2.92 -2.86 -20.67
N PHE A 189 -3.31 -1.87 -19.85
CA PHE A 189 -4.68 -1.63 -19.42
C PHE A 189 -5.36 -0.47 -20.17
N LYS A 190 -4.67 0.15 -21.14
CA LYS A 190 -5.18 1.35 -21.83
C LYS A 190 -6.52 1.13 -22.53
N ASN A 191 -6.68 0.00 -23.23
CA ASN A 191 -7.86 -0.30 -24.05
C ASN A 191 -8.78 -1.32 -23.38
N ILE A 192 -8.97 -1.20 -22.06
CA ILE A 192 -9.87 -2.07 -21.28
C ILE A 192 -11.15 -1.30 -20.98
N LYS A 193 -12.32 -1.96 -21.00
CA LYS A 193 -13.64 -1.35 -20.78
C LYS A 193 -13.75 -0.49 -19.51
N HIS A 194 -13.03 -0.89 -18.46
CA HIS A 194 -12.96 -0.18 -17.19
C HIS A 194 -12.13 1.11 -17.27
N THR A 195 -11.13 1.18 -18.15
CA THR A 195 -10.22 2.33 -18.26
C THR A 195 -10.87 3.43 -19.09
N LYS A 196 -11.08 4.60 -18.48
CA LYS A 196 -11.76 5.74 -19.11
C LYS A 196 -10.77 6.73 -19.72
N GLN A 197 -9.62 6.91 -19.08
CA GLN A 197 -8.58 7.80 -19.58
C GLN A 197 -7.21 7.30 -19.16
N THR A 198 -6.22 7.51 -20.03
CA THR A 198 -4.80 7.29 -19.73
C THR A 198 -4.00 8.54 -20.08
N ALA A 199 -3.09 8.93 -19.21
CA ALA A 199 -2.15 10.02 -19.44
C ALA A 199 -0.72 9.48 -19.54
N THR A 200 0.05 9.98 -20.52
CA THR A 200 1.47 9.58 -20.69
C THR A 200 2.44 10.76 -20.72
N ASN A 201 1.93 11.97 -20.54
CA ASN A 201 2.67 13.21 -20.41
C ASN A 201 2.02 14.05 -19.29
N LEU A 202 2.65 15.17 -18.92
CA LEU A 202 2.20 16.01 -17.81
C LEU A 202 0.90 16.76 -18.13
N GLU A 203 0.71 17.20 -19.37
CA GLU A 203 -0.48 17.95 -19.81
C GLU A 203 -1.74 17.08 -19.74
N ASP A 204 -1.70 15.89 -20.35
CA ASP A 204 -2.78 14.90 -20.30
C ASP A 204 -3.09 14.50 -18.85
N LEU A 205 -2.05 14.38 -18.01
CA LEU A 205 -2.22 14.02 -16.61
C LEU A 205 -2.92 15.14 -15.84
N LEU A 206 -2.54 16.38 -16.06
CA LEU A 206 -3.18 17.54 -15.44
C LEU A 206 -4.66 17.63 -15.86
N ILE A 207 -4.95 17.50 -17.16
CA ILE A 207 -6.33 17.50 -17.68
C ILE A 207 -7.15 16.38 -17.01
N MET A 208 -6.59 15.18 -16.94
CA MET A 208 -7.24 14.04 -16.28
C MET A 208 -7.54 14.32 -14.81
N LEU A 209 -6.58 14.89 -14.06
CA LEU A 209 -6.74 15.20 -12.65
C LEU A 209 -7.76 16.32 -12.39
N LEU A 210 -7.79 17.35 -13.25
CA LEU A 210 -8.77 18.43 -13.18
C LEU A 210 -10.19 17.91 -13.46
N PHE A 211 -10.35 17.02 -14.44
CA PHE A 211 -11.61 16.33 -14.68
C PHE A 211 -12.07 15.55 -13.43
N LEU A 212 -11.17 14.80 -12.81
CA LEU A 212 -11.48 14.05 -11.59
C LEU A 212 -11.86 14.96 -10.42
N LYS A 213 -11.20 16.11 -10.28
CA LYS A 213 -11.54 17.10 -9.26
C LYS A 213 -12.96 17.64 -9.47
N GLN A 214 -13.31 17.99 -10.70
CA GLN A 214 -14.66 18.44 -11.03
C GLN A 214 -15.72 17.36 -10.79
N GLU A 215 -15.41 16.09 -11.08
CA GLU A 215 -16.31 14.97 -10.79
C GLU A 215 -16.53 14.79 -9.28
N VAL A 216 -15.49 14.97 -8.46
CA VAL A 216 -15.62 14.96 -7.00
C VAL A 216 -16.52 16.11 -6.54
N GLU A 217 -16.32 17.33 -7.04
CA GLU A 217 -17.14 18.50 -6.71
C GLU A 217 -18.63 18.26 -7.04
N LYS A 218 -18.94 17.74 -8.23
CA LYS A 218 -20.31 17.38 -8.62
C LYS A 218 -20.96 16.36 -7.67
N ARG A 219 -20.19 15.36 -7.23
CA ARG A 219 -20.69 14.37 -6.26
C ARG A 219 -20.95 15.01 -4.89
N TYR A 220 -20.15 16.00 -4.48
CA TYR A 220 -20.41 16.77 -3.26
C TYR A 220 -21.67 17.63 -3.35
N GLU A 221 -21.91 18.30 -4.47
CA GLU A 221 -23.15 19.06 -4.70
C GLU A 221 -24.39 18.13 -4.59
N LEU A 222 -24.29 16.91 -5.12
CA LEU A 222 -25.34 15.90 -4.98
C LEU A 222 -25.52 15.42 -3.54
N MET A 223 -24.43 15.21 -2.80
CA MET A 223 -24.49 14.84 -1.39
C MET A 223 -25.14 15.94 -0.54
N GLU A 224 -24.79 17.21 -0.78
CA GLU A 224 -25.37 18.37 -0.10
C GLU A 224 -26.86 18.52 -0.41
N ALA A 225 -27.27 18.39 -1.68
CA ALA A 225 -28.67 18.45 -2.09
C ALA A 225 -29.56 17.37 -1.45
N HIS A 226 -28.96 16.27 -0.97
CA HIS A 226 -29.65 15.18 -0.29
C HIS A 226 -29.35 15.10 1.21
N GLU A 227 -28.57 16.05 1.75
CA GLU A 227 -28.17 16.12 3.16
C GLU A 227 -27.45 14.85 3.68
N VAL A 228 -26.63 14.23 2.83
CA VAL A 228 -25.86 13.01 3.18
C VAL A 228 -24.35 13.25 3.19
N SER A 229 -23.61 12.36 3.86
CA SER A 229 -22.15 12.49 3.99
C SER A 229 -21.35 11.65 2.99
N HIS A 230 -21.98 10.66 2.35
CA HIS A 230 -21.34 9.78 1.37
C HIS A 230 -22.19 9.58 0.12
N ILE A 231 -21.55 9.48 -1.05
CA ILE A 231 -22.24 9.36 -2.34
C ILE A 231 -23.05 8.05 -2.46
N ASP A 232 -22.65 7.02 -1.71
CA ASP A 232 -23.41 5.76 -1.62
C ASP A 232 -24.79 5.96 -0.98
N GLU A 233 -24.94 6.95 -0.09
CA GLU A 233 -26.23 7.27 0.52
C GLU A 233 -27.17 7.93 -0.51
N VAL A 234 -26.64 8.76 -1.42
CA VAL A 234 -27.39 9.29 -2.56
C VAL A 234 -27.89 8.16 -3.44
N THR A 235 -27.07 7.13 -3.68
CA THR A 235 -27.47 5.93 -4.45
C THR A 235 -28.65 5.21 -3.79
N ASN A 236 -28.66 5.10 -2.45
CA ASN A 236 -29.74 4.45 -1.72
C ASN A 236 -31.08 5.18 -1.88
N LEU A 237 -31.04 6.53 -1.90
CA LEU A 237 -32.20 7.42 -2.03
C LEU A 237 -32.73 7.49 -3.47
N THR A 238 -31.83 7.63 -4.45
CA THR A 238 -32.19 7.96 -5.85
C THR A 238 -32.17 6.75 -6.79
N LYS A 239 -31.55 5.64 -6.37
CA LYS A 239 -31.22 4.47 -7.21
C LYS A 239 -30.24 4.75 -8.36
N ILE A 240 -29.71 5.98 -8.46
CA ILE A 240 -28.63 6.33 -9.38
C ILE A 240 -27.33 5.82 -8.78
N THR A 241 -26.65 4.92 -9.46
CA THR A 241 -25.36 4.39 -9.02
C THR A 241 -24.21 5.26 -9.51
N PHE A 242 -23.19 5.41 -8.66
CA PHE A 242 -21.97 6.12 -9.01
C PHE A 242 -20.80 5.14 -9.05
N PRO A 243 -20.07 5.05 -10.17
CA PRO A 243 -18.93 4.16 -10.27
C PRO A 243 -17.86 4.56 -9.26
N ILE A 244 -17.20 3.56 -8.69
CA ILE A 244 -15.95 3.74 -7.95
C ILE A 244 -14.89 4.22 -8.95
N ILE A 245 -14.21 5.32 -8.63
CA ILE A 245 -13.12 5.82 -9.47
C ILE A 245 -11.79 5.50 -8.81
N ILE A 246 -10.92 4.83 -9.55
CA ILE A 246 -9.54 4.55 -9.16
C ILE A 246 -8.61 5.32 -10.09
N CYS A 247 -7.96 6.35 -9.54
CA CYS A 247 -6.87 7.06 -10.19
C CYS A 247 -5.54 6.41 -9.78
N MET A 248 -4.80 5.84 -10.73
CA MET A 248 -3.51 5.21 -10.47
C MET A 248 -2.41 5.89 -11.28
N ILE A 249 -1.44 6.48 -10.58
CA ILE A 249 -0.31 7.19 -11.20
C ILE A 249 0.97 6.40 -10.92
N ASP A 250 1.55 5.79 -11.95
CA ASP A 250 2.87 5.19 -11.86
C ASP A 250 3.97 6.23 -12.01
N GLU A 251 4.97 6.11 -11.15
CA GLU A 251 6.07 7.06 -11.02
C GLU A 251 5.62 8.51 -10.82
N PHE A 252 4.76 8.73 -9.82
CA PHE A 252 4.31 10.08 -9.45
C PHE A 252 5.46 11.05 -9.14
N GLY A 253 6.61 10.53 -8.69
CA GLY A 253 7.80 11.35 -8.43
C GLY A 253 8.28 12.17 -9.64
N LEU A 254 8.01 11.73 -10.88
CA LEU A 254 8.32 12.50 -12.09
C LEU A 254 7.34 13.66 -12.33
N CYS A 255 6.09 13.52 -11.87
CA CYS A 255 5.05 14.54 -12.05
C CYS A 255 5.05 15.56 -10.92
N ALA A 256 5.47 15.16 -9.73
CA ALA A 256 5.35 15.94 -8.51
C ALA A 256 6.15 17.25 -8.50
N GLN A 257 7.08 17.43 -9.45
CA GLN A 257 7.79 18.70 -9.65
C GLN A 257 6.88 19.79 -10.24
N ASN A 258 5.83 19.39 -10.96
CA ASN A 258 4.80 20.31 -11.41
C ASN A 258 3.88 20.65 -10.23
N LYS A 259 3.94 21.92 -9.79
CA LYS A 259 3.19 22.42 -8.61
C LYS A 259 1.68 22.29 -8.77
N GLU A 260 1.16 22.40 -9.97
CA GLU A 260 -0.27 22.31 -10.23
C GLU A 260 -0.75 20.87 -10.08
N ILE A 261 -0.04 19.91 -10.69
CA ILE A 261 -0.32 18.48 -10.51
C ILE A 261 -0.26 18.09 -9.02
N LEU A 262 0.79 18.53 -8.31
CA LEU A 262 0.94 18.26 -6.89
C LEU A 262 -0.25 18.83 -6.09
N LYS A 263 -0.68 20.06 -6.39
CA LYS A 263 -1.83 20.71 -5.74
C LYS A 263 -3.13 19.96 -6.00
N VAL A 264 -3.42 19.58 -7.24
CA VAL A 264 -4.67 18.85 -7.55
C VAL A 264 -4.69 17.47 -6.88
N VAL A 265 -3.55 16.78 -6.80
CA VAL A 265 -3.46 15.50 -6.07
C VAL A 265 -3.66 15.69 -4.56
N GLN A 266 -3.11 16.76 -3.97
CA GLN A 266 -3.35 17.12 -2.56
C GLN A 266 -4.84 17.36 -2.30
N ASP A 267 -5.49 18.17 -3.16
CA ASP A 267 -6.92 18.47 -3.06
C ASP A 267 -7.73 17.17 -3.15
N LEU A 268 -7.52 16.38 -4.20
CA LEU A 268 -8.21 15.09 -4.40
C LEU A 268 -8.06 14.19 -3.18
N THR A 269 -6.82 13.92 -2.73
CA THR A 269 -6.60 13.02 -1.58
C THR A 269 -7.20 13.53 -0.27
N SER A 270 -7.57 14.80 -0.17
CA SER A 270 -8.20 15.36 1.02
C SER A 270 -9.71 15.16 1.07
N ILE A 271 -10.40 15.21 -0.08
CA ILE A 271 -11.88 15.24 -0.13
C ILE A 271 -12.50 14.04 -0.88
N ALA A 272 -11.74 13.33 -1.70
CA ALA A 272 -12.26 12.36 -2.67
C ALA A 272 -12.93 11.11 -2.06
N ARG A 273 -12.60 10.74 -0.81
CA ARG A 273 -13.09 9.50 -0.17
C ARG A 273 -14.62 9.43 -0.14
N ALA A 274 -15.28 10.49 0.30
CA ALA A 274 -16.75 10.51 0.41
C ALA A 274 -17.45 10.42 -0.96
N ALA A 275 -16.74 10.82 -2.01
CA ALA A 275 -17.20 10.79 -3.39
C ALA A 275 -16.85 9.49 -4.13
N ASN A 276 -16.37 8.44 -3.44
CA ASN A 276 -15.90 7.18 -4.02
C ASN A 276 -14.79 7.33 -5.08
N VAL A 277 -13.90 8.31 -4.87
CA VAL A 277 -12.72 8.51 -5.71
C VAL A 277 -11.47 8.20 -4.88
N TYR A 278 -10.64 7.29 -5.37
CA TYR A 278 -9.47 6.78 -4.66
C TYR A 278 -8.22 6.91 -5.52
N VAL A 279 -7.08 7.16 -4.88
CA VAL A 279 -5.83 7.53 -5.55
C VAL A 279 -4.74 6.56 -5.13
N PHE A 280 -4.03 6.02 -6.12
CA PHE A 280 -2.85 5.18 -5.96
C PHE A 280 -1.64 5.93 -6.51
N LEU A 281 -0.69 6.22 -5.64
CA LEU A 281 0.54 6.91 -6.02
C LEU A 281 1.71 5.96 -5.88
N SER A 282 2.36 5.68 -7.00
CA SER A 282 3.51 4.81 -7.05
C SER A 282 4.81 5.62 -7.23
N LEU A 283 5.83 5.34 -6.41
CA LEU A 283 7.11 6.05 -6.44
C LEU A 283 8.28 5.05 -6.39
N GLN A 284 9.30 5.23 -7.25
CA GLN A 284 10.52 4.43 -7.14
C GLN A 284 11.41 4.83 -5.96
N ARG A 285 11.41 6.11 -5.62
CA ARG A 285 12.10 6.65 -4.45
C ARG A 285 11.13 7.53 -3.69
N ALA A 286 11.01 7.29 -2.39
CA ALA A 286 10.28 8.18 -1.51
C ALA A 286 11.15 9.43 -1.29
N ASP A 287 10.79 10.52 -1.98
CA ASP A 287 11.38 11.84 -1.82
C ASP A 287 10.58 12.62 -0.77
N SER A 288 11.28 13.27 0.16
CA SER A 288 10.63 14.01 1.24
C SER A 288 9.79 15.16 0.71
N THR A 289 10.17 15.81 -0.39
CA THR A 289 9.42 16.93 -0.99
C THR A 289 8.07 16.45 -1.53
N VAL A 290 8.06 15.33 -2.24
CA VAL A 290 6.85 14.73 -2.82
C VAL A 290 5.93 14.18 -1.73
N VAL A 291 6.50 13.44 -0.78
CA VAL A 291 5.73 12.75 0.29
C VAL A 291 5.34 13.71 1.42
N SER A 292 6.03 14.83 1.62
CA SER A 292 5.56 15.89 2.54
C SER A 292 4.53 16.78 1.89
N GLY A 293 4.65 17.01 0.57
CA GLY A 293 3.66 17.72 -0.21
C GLY A 293 2.30 17.04 -0.11
N ILE A 294 2.22 15.76 -0.41
CA ILE A 294 0.97 15.02 -0.20
C ILE A 294 0.82 14.76 1.30
N ALA A 295 -0.18 15.34 1.94
CA ALA A 295 -0.37 15.21 3.39
C ALA A 295 -0.33 13.73 3.79
N LYS A 296 0.71 13.33 4.55
CA LYS A 296 0.96 11.93 4.94
C LYS A 296 -0.23 11.24 5.63
N ASN A 297 -1.16 12.03 6.17
CA ASN A 297 -2.37 11.57 6.84
C ASN A 297 -3.49 11.17 5.86
N ASN A 298 -3.46 11.66 4.62
CA ASN A 298 -4.47 11.37 3.61
C ASN A 298 -4.21 10.03 2.89
N LEU A 299 -2.96 9.56 2.87
CA LEU A 299 -2.58 8.25 2.34
C LEU A 299 -2.66 7.20 3.46
N GLY A 300 -3.87 6.71 3.72
CA GLY A 300 -4.16 5.78 4.81
C GLY A 300 -3.58 4.37 4.64
N VAL A 301 -3.09 4.03 3.45
CA VAL A 301 -2.33 2.80 3.19
C VAL A 301 -0.95 3.12 2.62
N LYS A 302 0.11 2.59 3.23
CA LYS A 302 1.48 2.71 2.73
C LYS A 302 2.06 1.33 2.49
N ILE A 303 2.39 1.03 1.25
CA ILE A 303 2.95 -0.25 0.82
C ILE A 303 4.37 0.03 0.34
N SER A 304 5.37 -0.41 1.09
CA SER A 304 6.76 -0.27 0.67
C SER A 304 7.37 -1.62 0.37
N PHE A 305 7.91 -1.75 -0.83
CA PHE A 305 8.94 -2.71 -1.16
C PHE A 305 10.29 -2.18 -0.67
N LYS A 306 11.35 -2.97 -0.87
CA LYS A 306 12.73 -2.62 -0.47
C LYS A 306 13.09 -1.17 -0.89
N GLN A 307 13.48 -0.37 0.10
CA GLN A 307 14.06 0.97 -0.06
C GLN A 307 15.58 0.93 -0.01
N SER A 308 16.28 1.88 -0.65
CA SER A 308 17.75 1.93 -0.67
C SER A 308 18.37 1.95 0.72
N ASN A 309 17.84 2.77 1.63
CA ASN A 309 18.38 2.98 2.97
C ASN A 309 17.29 3.33 3.99
N GLN A 310 17.68 3.46 5.26
CA GLN A 310 16.78 3.77 6.38
C GLN A 310 16.13 5.16 6.25
N ILE A 311 16.81 6.13 5.62
CA ILE A 311 16.27 7.48 5.39
C ILE A 311 15.07 7.39 4.44
N ASN A 312 15.23 6.70 3.30
CA ASN A 312 14.14 6.50 2.35
C ASN A 312 12.98 5.67 2.94
N ALA A 313 13.27 4.67 3.78
CA ALA A 313 12.25 3.92 4.51
C ALA A 313 11.41 4.82 5.45
N LYS A 314 12.07 5.72 6.19
CA LYS A 314 11.39 6.72 7.04
C LYS A 314 10.56 7.70 6.22
N VAL A 315 11.08 8.18 5.09
CA VAL A 315 10.34 9.09 4.20
C VAL A 315 9.10 8.40 3.63
N ALA A 316 9.21 7.14 3.20
CA ALA A 316 8.09 6.32 2.75
C ALA A 316 7.04 6.07 3.85
N GLY A 317 7.38 6.34 5.13
CA GLY A 317 6.50 6.10 6.28
C GLY A 317 6.43 4.63 6.69
N VAL A 318 7.37 3.80 6.24
CA VAL A 318 7.41 2.36 6.56
C VAL A 318 8.83 1.98 7.03
N PRO A 319 9.21 2.29 8.28
CA PRO A 319 10.51 1.95 8.83
C PRO A 319 10.78 0.43 8.81
N GLY A 320 12.04 0.02 8.61
CA GLY A 320 12.45 -1.39 8.59
C GLY A 320 12.36 -2.04 7.22
N VAL A 321 11.70 -1.40 6.24
CA VAL A 321 11.61 -1.94 4.86
C VAL A 321 12.96 -1.93 4.13
N GLU A 322 13.92 -1.11 4.57
CA GLU A 322 15.29 -1.14 4.09
C GLU A 322 16.01 -2.45 4.41
N GLN A 323 15.51 -3.24 5.35
CA GLN A 323 16.11 -4.52 5.74
C GLN A 323 15.69 -5.68 4.82
N LEU A 324 14.69 -5.47 3.96
CA LEU A 324 14.32 -6.45 2.94
C LEU A 324 15.48 -6.68 1.97
N LYS A 325 15.58 -7.88 1.39
CA LYS A 325 16.64 -8.19 0.42
C LYS A 325 16.12 -8.00 -1.00
N LEU A 326 16.98 -7.55 -1.91
CA LEU A 326 16.64 -7.43 -3.33
C LEU A 326 16.31 -8.79 -3.99
N SER A 327 16.77 -9.90 -3.41
CA SER A 327 16.44 -11.26 -3.82
C SER A 327 15.02 -11.69 -3.40
N GLU A 328 14.41 -11.02 -2.42
CA GLU A 328 13.03 -11.30 -1.97
C GLU A 328 12.03 -10.53 -2.85
N LYS A 329 11.93 -10.89 -4.13
CA LYS A 329 11.00 -10.24 -5.07
C LYS A 329 9.55 -10.36 -4.58
N GLY A 330 8.78 -9.27 -4.64
CA GLY A 330 7.40 -9.22 -4.16
C GLY A 330 7.27 -9.13 -2.63
N ARG A 331 8.38 -9.08 -1.89
CA ARG A 331 8.35 -8.83 -0.45
C ARG A 331 8.08 -7.35 -0.19
N ALA A 332 7.06 -7.07 0.61
CA ALA A 332 6.72 -5.72 1.02
C ALA A 332 6.42 -5.65 2.52
N ILE A 333 6.47 -4.44 3.06
CA ILE A 333 5.89 -4.08 4.35
C ILE A 333 4.75 -3.11 4.05
N MET A 334 3.58 -3.37 4.63
CA MET A 334 2.38 -2.58 4.48
C MET A 334 1.98 -2.00 5.84
N ASP A 335 1.76 -0.70 5.89
CA ASP A 335 1.13 0.01 7.00
C ASP A 335 -0.32 0.31 6.60
N ILE A 336 -1.27 -0.28 7.32
CA ILE A 336 -2.71 -0.06 7.15
C ILE A 336 -3.26 0.42 8.50
N GLY A 337 -3.65 1.69 8.58
CA GLY A 337 -4.23 2.22 9.83
C GLY A 337 -3.33 2.04 11.06
N SER A 338 -2.01 2.24 10.89
CA SER A 338 -0.97 2.03 11.91
C SER A 338 -0.65 0.57 12.26
N GLU A 339 -1.25 -0.40 11.56
CA GLU A 339 -0.88 -1.81 11.67
C GLU A 339 0.17 -2.18 10.60
N ILE A 340 1.40 -2.46 11.04
CA ILE A 340 2.52 -2.80 10.15
C ILE A 340 2.58 -4.32 9.91
N LYS A 341 2.39 -4.73 8.66
CA LYS A 341 2.42 -6.13 8.22
C LYS A 341 3.47 -6.38 7.16
N LYS A 342 4.31 -7.40 7.37
CA LYS A 342 5.19 -7.93 6.33
C LYS A 342 4.42 -8.94 5.48
N ILE A 343 4.46 -8.77 4.16
CA ILE A 343 3.66 -9.56 3.20
C ILE A 343 4.50 -10.07 2.02
N GLN A 344 4.00 -11.09 1.35
CA GLN A 344 4.45 -11.51 0.02
C GLN A 344 3.34 -11.20 -0.98
N THR A 345 3.61 -10.28 -1.91
CA THR A 345 2.65 -9.97 -2.98
C THR A 345 2.62 -11.08 -4.03
N PRO A 346 1.48 -11.32 -4.69
CA PRO A 346 1.38 -12.28 -5.79
C PRO A 346 2.26 -11.88 -6.97
N LEU A 347 2.87 -12.87 -7.61
CA LEU A 347 3.45 -12.71 -8.94
C LEU A 347 2.38 -13.04 -9.97
N ILE A 348 2.12 -12.09 -10.83
CA ILE A 348 1.36 -12.27 -12.07
C ILE A 348 2.30 -11.96 -13.24
N ARG A 349 2.35 -12.84 -14.24
CA ARG A 349 3.20 -12.61 -15.43
C ARG A 349 2.50 -11.68 -16.42
N THR A 350 3.24 -11.00 -17.27
CA THR A 350 2.66 -10.07 -18.26
C THR A 350 1.74 -10.79 -19.24
N GLU A 351 2.12 -12.00 -19.65
CA GLU A 351 1.35 -12.86 -20.55
C GLU A 351 0.03 -13.27 -19.89
N GLU A 352 0.10 -13.71 -18.64
CA GLU A 352 -1.06 -14.05 -17.82
C GLU A 352 -2.00 -12.85 -17.63
N VAL A 353 -1.46 -11.64 -17.40
CA VAL A 353 -2.26 -10.40 -17.37
C VAL A 353 -3.01 -10.22 -18.68
N LYS A 354 -2.33 -10.32 -19.83
CA LYS A 354 -2.94 -10.11 -21.16
C LYS A 354 -4.07 -11.10 -21.41
N GLU A 355 -3.87 -12.37 -21.06
CA GLU A 355 -4.88 -13.41 -21.19
C GLU A 355 -6.10 -13.10 -20.33
N LEU A 356 -5.89 -12.83 -19.04
CA LEU A 356 -6.96 -12.57 -18.07
C LEU A 356 -7.79 -11.33 -18.42
N ILE A 357 -7.17 -10.25 -18.92
CA ILE A 357 -7.90 -9.02 -19.27
C ILE A 357 -8.43 -9.02 -20.71
N SER A 358 -8.09 -10.02 -21.54
CA SER A 358 -8.51 -10.09 -22.94
C SER A 358 -10.02 -9.96 -23.17
N PRO A 359 -10.91 -10.56 -22.34
CA PRO A 359 -12.37 -10.44 -22.55
C PRO A 359 -12.90 -9.02 -22.32
N PHE A 360 -12.12 -8.18 -21.63
CA PHE A 360 -12.47 -6.81 -21.30
C PHE A 360 -11.84 -5.79 -22.26
N ARG A 361 -11.08 -6.23 -23.26
CA ARG A 361 -10.51 -5.32 -24.26
C ARG A 361 -11.59 -4.72 -25.14
N GLN A 362 -11.47 -3.43 -25.40
CA GLN A 362 -12.24 -2.73 -26.42
C GLN A 362 -11.46 -2.73 -27.73
N LYS A 363 -12.17 -2.78 -28.85
CA LYS A 363 -11.57 -2.48 -30.15
C LYS A 363 -11.14 -1.01 -30.11
N GLU A 364 -9.92 -0.70 -30.54
CA GLU A 364 -9.52 0.70 -30.70
C GLU A 364 -10.52 1.37 -31.63
N ALA A 365 -11.23 2.38 -31.13
CA ALA A 365 -11.91 3.32 -32.00
C ALA A 365 -10.83 3.90 -32.91
N LYS A 366 -10.95 3.68 -34.24
CA LYS A 366 -10.10 4.37 -35.20
C LYS A 366 -10.20 5.85 -34.86
N LYS A 367 -9.10 6.48 -34.47
CA LYS A 367 -9.04 7.94 -34.41
C LYS A 367 -9.28 8.41 -35.84
N GLU A 368 -10.50 8.87 -36.13
CA GLU A 368 -10.72 9.73 -37.28
C GLU A 368 -9.84 10.95 -37.03
N ASN A 369 -8.82 11.10 -37.88
CA ASN A 369 -8.01 12.30 -37.91
C ASN A 369 -8.98 13.45 -38.26
N ASN A 370 -9.47 14.15 -37.24
CA ASN A 370 -9.96 15.51 -37.43
C ASN A 370 -8.74 16.34 -37.82
N ALA A 371 -8.46 16.36 -39.12
CA ALA A 371 -7.60 17.32 -39.74
C ALA A 371 -8.12 18.69 -39.31
N VAL A 372 -7.31 19.37 -38.51
CA VAL A 372 -7.45 20.80 -38.23
C VAL A 372 -7.44 21.46 -39.60
N VAL A 373 -8.61 21.95 -40.02
CA VAL A 373 -8.72 22.88 -41.15
C VAL A 373 -7.97 24.12 -40.71
N GLN A 374 -6.72 24.26 -41.14
CA GLN A 374 -6.01 25.53 -41.09
C GLN A 374 -6.77 26.47 -42.01
N GLN A 375 -7.54 27.39 -41.44
CA GLN A 375 -7.95 28.59 -42.14
C GLN A 375 -6.69 29.42 -42.38
N GLU A 376 -6.30 29.56 -43.64
CA GLU A 376 -5.28 30.50 -44.09
C GLU A 376 -5.72 31.93 -43.73
N GLU A 377 -5.13 32.52 -42.70
CA GLU A 377 -5.13 33.97 -42.52
C GLU A 377 -4.22 34.60 -43.59
N LYS A 378 -4.84 35.19 -44.61
CA LYS A 378 -4.20 36.18 -45.48
C LYS A 378 -3.85 37.42 -44.66
N ILE A 379 -2.57 37.72 -44.53
CA ILE A 379 -2.09 39.05 -44.14
C ILE A 379 -1.00 39.51 -45.13
N PHE A 380 -1.32 40.59 -45.84
CA PHE A 380 -0.48 41.65 -46.43
C PHE A 380 1.00 41.32 -46.74
N GLY A 381 1.50 41.44 -47.97
CA GLY A 381 1.40 42.62 -48.83
C GLY A 381 2.70 43.44 -48.75
N ILE A 382 3.72 43.08 -49.53
CA ILE A 382 4.86 43.96 -49.85
C ILE A 382 5.22 43.80 -51.34
N VAL A 383 4.79 44.81 -52.09
CA VAL A 383 5.46 45.56 -53.17
C VAL A 383 6.46 44.79 -54.05
N SER A 384 6.07 44.67 -55.32
CA SER A 384 6.94 44.55 -56.48
C SER A 384 7.82 45.79 -56.66
N GLU A 385 9.12 45.60 -56.81
CA GLU A 385 9.98 46.54 -57.55
C GLU A 385 10.57 45.81 -58.73
N ASP A 386 10.27 46.35 -59.91
CA ASP A 386 10.93 46.11 -61.18
C ASP A 386 12.35 46.73 -61.13
N GLU A 387 13.38 45.94 -61.49
CA GLU A 387 14.47 46.26 -62.45
C GLU A 387 15.46 45.09 -62.57
#